data_AF-A0A0J6KLE5-F1
#
_entry.id   AF-A0A0J6KLE5-F1
#
_cell.length_a   1.000
_cell.length_b   1.000
_cell.length_c   1.000
_cell.angle_alpha   90.00
_cell.angle_beta   90.00
_cell.angle_gamma   90.00
#
_symmetry.space_group_name_H-M   'P 1'
#
loop_
_entity.id
_entity.type
_entity.pdbx_description
1 polymer ?
#
loop_
_entity_poly.entity_id
_entity_poly.type
_entity_poly.pdbx_seq_one_letter_code
_entity_poly.pdbx_strand_id
1 'polypeptide(L)'
;MQNSQEQIEICQKYSSEIIAPDDGEMIAIALETIGQLPIRGIRTFKQDGDNISWFFYCGDFSEAPDFFKPMHLSHLNEYLPEVMKYLCLEPGYKFMVDPYGFEDVWKEI
;
A
#
# COMPACT_ATOMS: atom_id res chain seq x y z
N MET A 1 4.88 10.77 11.88
CA MET A 1 4.16 11.44 10.76
C MET A 1 2.75 11.87 11.19
N GLN A 2 2.25 13.04 10.77
CA GLN A 2 0.83 13.42 10.94
C GLN A 2 0.03 12.86 9.76
N ASN A 3 -1.11 12.21 10.01
CA ASN A 3 -2.01 11.73 8.96
C ASN A 3 -2.51 12.91 8.12
N SER A 4 -2.49 12.79 6.79
CA SER A 4 -3.07 13.80 5.93
C SER A 4 -4.60 13.75 6.00
N GLN A 5 -5.26 14.88 5.76
CA GLN A 5 -6.72 14.94 5.67
C GLN A 5 -7.27 13.93 4.64
N GLU A 6 -6.55 13.75 3.53
CA GLU A 6 -6.90 12.80 2.47
C GLU A 6 -6.86 11.34 2.96
N GLN A 7 -5.87 10.96 3.78
CA GLN A 7 -5.79 9.61 4.35
C GLN A 7 -6.97 9.31 5.28
N ILE A 8 -7.38 10.29 6.08
CA ILE A 8 -8.54 10.17 6.98
C ILE A 8 -9.82 9.99 6.15
N GLU A 9 -9.98 10.76 5.07
CA GLU A 9 -11.14 10.67 4.18
C GLU A 9 -11.23 9.30 3.48
N ILE A 10 -10.11 8.74 3.03
CA ILE A 10 -10.06 7.40 2.44
C ILE A 10 -10.47 6.34 3.47
N CYS A 11 -9.94 6.38 4.69
CA CYS A 11 -10.34 5.43 5.74
C CYS A 11 -11.85 5.51 6.02
N GLN A 12 -12.40 6.71 6.13
CA GLN A 12 -13.83 6.92 6.34
C GLN A 12 -14.68 6.42 5.17
N LYS A 13 -14.26 6.72 3.92
CA LYS A 13 -14.94 6.29 2.69
C LYS A 13 -15.12 4.78 2.65
N TYR A 14 -14.10 4.03 3.09
CA TYR A 14 -14.12 2.57 3.05
C TYR A 14 -14.48 1.91 4.39
N SER A 15 -14.88 2.68 5.41
CA SER A 15 -15.21 2.16 6.75
C SER A 15 -14.05 1.38 7.40
N SER A 16 -12.84 1.91 7.25
CA SER A 16 -11.60 1.38 7.82
C SER A 16 -11.24 2.10 9.12
N GLU A 17 -10.65 1.38 10.08
CA GLU A 17 -9.92 2.05 11.17
C GLU A 17 -8.73 2.85 10.63
N ILE A 18 -8.40 3.96 11.28
CA ILE A 18 -7.29 4.84 10.87
C ILE A 18 -6.02 4.36 11.58
N ILE A 19 -5.21 3.55 10.89
CA ILE A 19 -3.95 3.00 11.40
C ILE A 19 -2.79 3.60 10.63
N ALA A 20 -2.19 4.65 11.20
CA ALA A 20 -1.00 5.28 10.68
C ALA A 20 0.19 4.30 10.68
N PRO A 21 1.02 4.28 9.62
CA PRO A 21 2.27 3.54 9.66
C PRO A 21 3.29 4.24 10.56
N ASP A 22 4.23 3.45 11.09
CA ASP A 22 5.31 3.95 11.93
C ASP A 22 6.38 4.67 11.10
N ASP A 23 7.13 5.61 11.71
CA ASP A 23 8.16 6.39 11.00
C ASP A 23 9.31 5.53 10.45
N GLY A 24 9.56 4.37 11.06
CA GLY A 24 10.58 3.40 10.64
C GLY A 24 10.01 2.19 9.87
N GLU A 25 8.75 2.26 9.44
CA GLU A 25 8.07 1.15 8.80
C GLU A 25 8.67 0.84 7.41
N MET A 26 8.82 -0.44 7.13
CA MET A 26 9.24 -0.94 5.83
C MET A 26 8.01 -1.37 5.02
N ILE A 27 8.17 -1.38 3.71
CA ILE A 27 7.22 -1.91 2.76
C ILE A 27 7.92 -2.92 1.86
N ALA A 28 7.14 -3.73 1.17
CA ALA A 28 7.58 -4.58 0.08
C ALA A 28 7.06 -3.99 -1.24
N ILE A 29 7.93 -3.78 -2.22
CA ILE A 29 7.54 -3.25 -3.53
C ILE A 29 8.20 -4.01 -4.68
N ALA A 30 7.41 -4.33 -5.71
CA ALA A 30 7.90 -4.91 -6.95
C ALA A 30 8.36 -3.80 -7.91
N LEU A 31 9.57 -3.29 -7.68
CA LEU A 31 10.17 -2.17 -8.44
C LEU A 31 10.12 -2.36 -9.96
N GLU A 32 10.31 -3.58 -10.43
CA GLU A 32 10.35 -3.91 -11.86
C GLU A 32 8.99 -3.80 -12.55
N THR A 33 7.92 -3.73 -11.76
CA THR A 33 6.56 -3.56 -12.29
C THR A 33 6.15 -2.10 -12.43
N ILE A 34 6.89 -1.16 -11.83
CA ILE A 34 6.52 0.27 -11.83
C ILE A 34 6.36 0.78 -13.27
N GLY A 35 5.27 1.52 -13.50
CA GLY A 35 4.86 2.00 -14.83
C GLY A 35 3.84 1.10 -15.53
N GLN A 36 3.62 -0.12 -15.03
CA GLN A 36 2.48 -0.95 -15.43
C GLN A 36 1.21 -0.51 -14.69
N LEU A 37 0.05 -1.00 -15.14
CA LEU A 37 -1.23 -0.72 -14.52
C LEU A 37 -2.06 -2.00 -14.42
N PRO A 38 -2.95 -2.10 -13.42
CA PRO A 38 -3.20 -1.13 -12.34
C PRO A 38 -2.16 -1.19 -11.22
N ILE A 39 -2.05 -0.14 -10.41
CA ILE A 39 -1.28 -0.15 -9.17
C ILE A 39 -2.08 -0.89 -8.11
N ARG A 40 -1.45 -1.83 -7.42
CA ARG A 40 -2.07 -2.70 -6.42
C ARG A 40 -1.35 -2.55 -5.09
N GLY A 41 -2.14 -2.45 -4.03
CA GLY A 41 -1.64 -2.45 -2.66
C GLY A 41 -2.35 -3.49 -1.81
N ILE A 42 -1.59 -4.18 -0.96
CA ILE A 42 -2.09 -5.19 -0.03
C ILE A 42 -1.55 -4.85 1.34
N ARG A 43 -2.44 -4.65 2.32
CA ARG A 43 -2.06 -4.48 3.72
C ARG A 43 -2.30 -5.75 4.51
N THR A 44 -1.24 -6.28 5.10
CA THR A 44 -1.27 -7.49 5.92
C THR A 44 -1.07 -7.16 7.39
N PHE A 45 -1.45 -8.09 8.27
CA PHE A 45 -1.09 -8.03 9.67
C PHE A 45 0.42 -8.24 9.81
N LYS A 46 1.10 -7.39 10.59
CA LYS A 46 2.51 -7.62 10.97
C LYS A 46 2.55 -8.84 11.89
N GLN A 47 3.43 -9.81 11.61
CA GLN A 47 3.75 -10.86 12.58
C GLN A 47 4.82 -10.35 13.56
N ASP A 48 5.01 -11.04 14.68
CA ASP A 48 6.05 -10.68 15.65
C ASP A 48 7.44 -10.67 14.99
N GLY A 49 8.08 -9.49 14.96
CA GLY A 49 9.38 -9.28 14.34
C GLY A 49 9.34 -8.79 12.89
N ASP A 50 8.18 -8.75 12.24
CA ASP A 50 8.02 -8.16 10.91
C ASP A 50 7.91 -6.63 10.99
N ASN A 51 8.61 -5.96 10.08
CA ASN A 51 8.50 -4.50 9.90
C ASN A 51 7.83 -4.12 8.58
N ILE A 52 7.28 -5.10 7.84
CA ILE A 52 6.57 -4.89 6.58
C ILE A 52 5.09 -5.19 6.78
N SER A 53 4.22 -4.20 6.56
CA SER A 53 2.76 -4.40 6.55
C SER A 53 2.11 -4.11 5.20
N TRP A 54 2.84 -3.50 4.27
CA TRP A 54 2.34 -3.12 2.95
C TRP A 54 3.14 -3.76 1.84
N PHE A 55 2.43 -4.28 0.84
CA PHE A 55 2.98 -4.85 -0.39
C PHE A 55 2.41 -4.11 -1.59
N PHE A 56 3.28 -3.63 -2.48
CA PHE A 56 2.90 -2.87 -3.68
C PHE A 56 3.49 -3.49 -4.95
N TYR A 57 2.66 -3.59 -5.99
CA TYR A 57 3.08 -4.00 -7.32
C TYR A 57 2.13 -3.40 -8.35
N CYS A 58 2.55 -3.39 -9.60
CA CYS A 58 1.76 -2.85 -10.70
C CYS A 58 1.53 -3.94 -11.77
N GLY A 59 0.38 -3.94 -12.42
CA GLY A 59 0.05 -4.95 -13.42
C GLY A 59 -0.11 -6.33 -12.79
N ASP A 60 0.65 -7.30 -13.32
CA ASP A 60 0.53 -8.71 -12.96
C ASP A 60 1.43 -9.11 -11.79
N PHE A 61 0.91 -10.00 -10.95
CA PHE A 61 1.64 -10.61 -9.85
C PHE A 61 2.57 -11.72 -10.36
N SER A 62 3.72 -11.90 -9.69
CA SER A 62 4.62 -13.02 -9.92
C SER A 62 5.00 -13.70 -8.61
N GLU A 63 5.09 -15.03 -8.63
CA GLU A 63 5.56 -15.86 -7.51
C GLU A 63 7.10 -15.93 -7.43
N ALA A 64 7.81 -15.13 -8.23
CA ALA A 64 9.26 -15.10 -8.18
C ALA A 64 9.76 -14.70 -6.78
N PRO A 65 10.79 -15.39 -6.24
CA PRO A 65 11.25 -15.16 -4.85
C PRO A 65 11.84 -13.76 -4.63
N ASP A 66 12.25 -13.08 -5.70
CA ASP A 66 12.80 -11.72 -5.70
C ASP A 66 11.80 -10.67 -6.23
N PHE A 67 10.53 -11.05 -6.40
CA PHE A 67 9.49 -10.16 -6.92
C PHE A 67 9.32 -8.91 -6.05
N PHE A 68 9.24 -9.08 -4.73
CA PHE A 68 9.16 -7.97 -3.78
C PHE A 68 10.52 -7.63 -3.19
N LYS A 69 10.85 -6.35 -3.19
CA LYS A 69 12.06 -5.82 -2.57
C LYS A 69 11.67 -4.93 -1.38
N PRO A 70 12.34 -5.06 -0.23
CA PRO A 70 12.06 -4.21 0.92
C PRO A 70 12.46 -2.76 0.63
N MET A 71 11.63 -1.80 1.04
CA MET A 71 11.89 -0.37 0.91
C MET A 71 11.38 0.36 2.15
N HIS A 72 12.08 1.40 2.57
CA HIS A 72 11.59 2.27 3.64
C HIS A 72 10.35 3.03 3.17
N LEU A 73 9.28 3.08 3.97
CA LEU A 73 8.02 3.70 3.58
C LEU A 73 8.21 5.15 3.10
N SER A 74 9.15 5.90 3.69
CA SER A 74 9.43 7.29 3.30
C SER A 74 9.81 7.47 1.83
N HIS A 75 10.37 6.44 1.18
CA HIS A 75 10.73 6.50 -0.24
C HIS A 75 9.56 6.16 -1.17
N LEU A 76 8.45 5.61 -0.67
CA LEU A 76 7.32 5.19 -1.51
C LEU A 76 6.76 6.34 -2.36
N ASN A 77 6.72 7.54 -1.81
CA ASN A 77 6.24 8.73 -2.51
C ASN A 77 7.08 9.10 -3.76
N GLU A 78 8.33 8.66 -3.84
CA GLU A 78 9.19 8.86 -5.02
C GLU A 78 8.83 7.92 -6.18
N TYR A 79 8.17 6.78 -5.88
CA TYR A 79 7.87 5.72 -6.83
C TYR A 79 6.38 5.64 -7.18
N LEU A 80 5.50 5.72 -6.17
CA LEU A 80 4.05 5.57 -6.29
C LEU A 80 3.35 6.63 -5.41
N PRO A 81 3.48 7.93 -5.73
CA PRO A 81 2.81 8.98 -4.95
C PRO A 81 1.28 8.82 -4.89
N GLU A 82 0.68 8.17 -5.88
CA GLU A 82 -0.77 7.93 -5.99
C GLU A 82 -1.33 7.07 -4.86
N VAL A 83 -0.50 6.22 -4.25
CA VAL A 83 -0.96 5.29 -3.21
C VAL A 83 -0.84 5.84 -1.79
N MET A 84 -0.20 6.99 -1.61
CA MET A 84 0.10 7.56 -0.28
C MET A 84 -1.18 7.80 0.54
N LYS A 85 -2.29 8.10 -0.12
CA LYS A 85 -3.61 8.31 0.51
C LYS A 85 -4.24 7.06 1.12
N TYR A 86 -3.78 5.85 0.76
CA TYR A 86 -4.31 4.59 1.31
C TYR A 86 -3.53 4.07 2.52
N LEU A 87 -2.38 4.67 2.85
CA LEU A 87 -1.46 4.15 3.85
C LEU A 87 -2.00 4.08 5.29
N CYS A 88 -3.16 4.67 5.57
CA CYS A 88 -3.82 4.59 6.87
C CYS A 88 -4.89 3.49 6.97
N LEU A 89 -5.22 2.77 5.89
CA LEU A 89 -6.22 1.68 5.92
C LEU A 89 -5.77 0.58 6.87
N GLU A 90 -6.62 0.04 7.74
CA GLU A 90 -6.25 -1.08 8.61
C GLU A 90 -5.79 -2.36 7.85
N PRO A 91 -5.07 -3.29 8.50
CA PRO A 91 -4.74 -4.58 7.90
C PRO A 91 -5.96 -5.37 7.36
N GLY A 92 -5.73 -6.15 6.30
CA GLY A 92 -6.77 -6.87 5.56
C GLY A 92 -7.31 -6.07 4.36
N TYR A 93 -6.99 -4.78 4.25
CA TYR A 93 -7.36 -4.01 3.06
C TYR A 93 -6.47 -4.31 1.85
N LYS A 94 -7.11 -4.30 0.69
CA LYS A 94 -6.50 -4.36 -0.63
C LYS A 94 -7.05 -3.24 -1.49
N PHE A 95 -6.28 -2.80 -2.46
CA PHE A 95 -6.77 -1.87 -3.47
C PHE A 95 -6.16 -2.12 -4.84
N MET A 96 -6.86 -1.59 -5.85
CA MET A 96 -6.46 -1.55 -7.24
C MET A 96 -6.84 -0.20 -7.83
N VAL A 97 -5.85 0.53 -8.32
CA VAL A 97 -6.05 1.91 -8.80
C VAL A 97 -5.32 2.15 -10.11
N ASP A 98 -5.85 3.04 -10.93
CA ASP A 98 -5.18 3.49 -12.14
C ASP A 98 -5.33 5.02 -12.32
N PRO A 99 -4.47 5.65 -13.15
CA PRO A 99 -4.54 7.08 -13.41
C PRO A 99 -5.74 7.50 -14.28
N TYR A 100 -6.52 6.56 -14.80
CA TYR A 100 -7.73 6.81 -15.60
C TYR A 100 -9.00 6.92 -14.74
N GLY A 101 -8.86 6.80 -13.41
CA GLY A 101 -9.94 6.98 -12.45
C GLY A 101 -10.56 5.67 -11.96
N PHE A 102 -9.99 4.52 -12.33
CA PHE A 102 -10.36 3.26 -11.68
C PHE A 102 -9.82 3.26 -10.25
N GLU A 103 -10.70 3.01 -9.29
CA GLU A 103 -10.36 2.87 -7.88
C GLU A 103 -11.28 1.82 -7.26
N ASP A 104 -10.71 0.69 -6.90
CA ASP A 104 -11.38 -0.38 -6.16
C ASP A 104 -10.61 -0.66 -4.88
N VAL A 105 -11.29 -0.62 -3.74
CA VAL A 105 -10.70 -0.80 -2.41
C VAL A 105 -11.65 -1.68 -1.61
N TRP A 106 -11.14 -2.79 -1.08
CA TRP A 106 -11.92 -3.77 -0.37
C TRP A 106 -11.14 -4.40 0.78
N LYS A 107 -11.86 -4.98 1.74
CA LYS A 107 -11.29 -5.72 2.86
C LYS A 107 -11.45 -7.22 2.60
N GLU A 108 -10.36 -7.97 2.73
CA GLU A 108 -10.35 -9.43 2.67
C GLU A 108 -9.64 -9.95 3.94
N ILE A 109 -10.39 -10.71 4.75
CA ILE A 109 -9.96 -11.24 6.06
C ILE A 109 -9.74 -12.74 5.93
#